data_AF-A0A9E4XSA9-F1
#
_entry.id   AF-A0A9E4XSA9-F1
#
_cell.length_a   1.000
_cell.length_b   1.000
_cell.length_c   1.000
_cell.angle_alpha   90.00
_cell.angle_beta   90.00
_cell.angle_gamma   90.00
#
_symmetry.space_group_name_H-M   'P 1'
#
loop_
_entity.id
_entity.type
_entity.pdbx_description
1 polymer ?
#
loop_
_entity_poly.entity_id
_entity_poly.type
_entity_poly.pdbx_seq_one_letter_code
_entity_poly.pdbx_strand_id
1 'polypeptide(L)' 'MGYRSYPFMVVLGHPDYYPRFGFETASGHGIVSQWKDIPDDAFMLLILDEIVMKSVSGAAKYGDEFGQA' A
#
# COMPACT_ATOMS: atom_id res chain seq x y z
N MET A 1 9.71 23.93 11.73
CA MET A 1 10.03 22.87 10.76
C MET A 1 9.26 21.62 11.19
N GLY A 2 8.12 21.31 10.56
CA GLY A 2 7.34 20.12 10.91
C GLY A 2 7.79 18.93 10.08
N TYR A 3 8.06 17.79 10.70
CA TYR A 3 8.27 16.54 9.98
C TYR A 3 6.98 16.16 9.26
N ARG A 4 7.06 15.86 7.97
CA ARG A 4 5.91 15.37 7.23
C ARG A 4 5.71 13.89 7.61
N SER A 5 4.69 13.63 8.41
CA SER A 5 4.27 12.27 8.72
C SER A 5 3.45 11.73 7.54
N TYR A 6 3.71 10.48 7.15
CA TYR A 6 2.90 9.75 6.18
C TYR A 6 2.03 8.74 6.93
N PRO A 7 0.72 8.64 6.66
CA PRO A 7 -0.20 7.79 7.43
C PRO A 7 -0.08 6.29 7.10
N PHE A 8 0.53 5.94 5.97
CA PHE A 8 0.73 4.56 5.54
C PHE A 8 1.83 4.46 4.48
N MET A 9 2.22 3.23 4.16
CA MET A 9 3.12 2.87 3.05
C MET A 9 2.53 1.70 2.24
N VAL A 10 2.67 1.73 0.92
CA VAL A 10 2.32 0.62 0.04
C VAL A 10 3.56 0.10 -0.69
N VAL A 11 3.62 -1.21 -0.91
CA VAL A 11 4.66 -1.84 -1.72
C VAL A 11 4.06 -2.90 -2.64
N LEU A 12 4.68 -3.06 -3.80
CA LEU A 12 4.50 -4.22 -4.67
C LEU A 12 5.72 -5.11 -4.50
N GLY A 13 5.55 -6.34 -4.05
CA GLY A 13 6.68 -7.19 -3.69
C GLY A 13 6.33 -8.64 -3.43
N HIS A 14 7.34 -9.42 -3.01
CA HIS A 14 7.16 -10.84 -2.75
C HIS A 14 6.26 -11.06 -1.52
N PRO A 15 5.22 -11.91 -1.60
CA PRO A 15 4.28 -12.16 -0.51
C PRO A 15 4.95 -12.52 0.81
N ASP A 16 5.99 -13.35 0.79
CA ASP A 16 6.68 -13.81 2.01
C ASP A 16 7.77 -12.88 2.55
N TYR A 17 8.07 -11.76 1.87
CA TYR A 17 9.17 -10.87 2.28
C TYR A 17 8.70 -9.74 3.20
N TYR A 18 7.71 -8.97 2.77
CA TYR A 18 7.27 -7.77 3.47
C TYR A 18 6.45 -7.99 4.76
N PRO A 19 5.70 -9.09 4.95
CA PRO A 19 5.05 -9.38 6.23
C PRO A 19 6.00 -9.44 7.42
N ARG A 20 7.29 -9.72 7.19
CA ARG A 20 8.35 -9.69 8.22
C ARG A 20 8.51 -8.32 8.89
N PHE A 21 8.01 -7.26 8.26
CA PHE A 21 8.08 -5.88 8.73
C PHE A 21 6.71 -5.32 9.14
N GLY A 22 5.69 -6.18 9.28
CA GLY A 22 4.33 -5.77 9.67
C GLY A 22 3.44 -5.29 8.52
N PHE A 23 3.83 -5.54 7.27
CA PHE A 23 2.94 -5.32 6.13
C PHE A 23 1.86 -6.39 6.06
N GLU A 24 0.66 -5.98 5.66
CA GLU A 24 -0.52 -6.82 5.44
C GLU A 24 -1.03 -6.64 4.00
N THR A 25 -1.89 -7.54 3.52
CA THR A 25 -2.48 -7.38 2.18
C THR A 25 -3.35 -6.12 2.12
N ALA A 26 -3.11 -5.27 1.13
CA ALA A 26 -3.75 -3.95 1.06
C ALA A 26 -5.27 -4.03 0.82
N SER A 27 -5.73 -5.10 0.14
CA SER A 27 -7.14 -5.36 -0.16
C SER A 27 -8.01 -5.52 1.08
N GLY A 28 -7.45 -6.03 2.18
CA GLY A 28 -8.11 -6.10 3.49
C GLY A 28 -8.53 -4.73 4.04
N HIS A 29 -7.90 -3.67 3.55
CA HIS A 29 -8.18 -2.27 3.92
C HIS A 29 -8.88 -1.49 2.80
N GLY A 30 -9.38 -2.17 1.76
CA GLY A 30 -10.04 -1.52 0.62
C GLY A 30 -9.09 -0.73 -0.28
N ILE A 31 -7.77 -0.98 -0.18
CA ILE A 31 -6.75 -0.38 -1.03
C ILE A 31 -6.33 -1.39 -2.09
N VAL A 32 -6.30 -0.98 -3.34
CA VAL A 32 -5.98 -1.86 -4.48
C VAL A 32 -4.88 -1.25 -5.36
N SER A 33 -4.20 -2.11 -6.12
CA SER A 33 -3.21 -1.68 -7.10
C SER A 33 -3.87 -0.91 -8.26
N GLN A 34 -3.13 0.02 -8.87
CA GLN A 34 -3.54 0.63 -10.14
C GLN A 34 -3.54 -0.37 -11.32
N TRP A 35 -2.77 -1.46 -11.23
CA TRP A 35 -2.68 -2.51 -12.25
C TRP A 35 -3.58 -3.69 -11.89
N LYS A 36 -4.21 -4.30 -12.89
CA LYS A 36 -5.20 -5.37 -12.70
C LYS A 36 -4.59 -6.75 -12.48
N ASP A 37 -3.41 -7.01 -13.05
CA ASP A 37 -2.81 -8.35 -13.09
C ASP A 37 -1.82 -8.59 -11.94
N ILE A 38 -2.00 -7.87 -10.83
CA ILE A 38 -1.18 -8.01 -9.62
C ILE A 38 -1.85 -9.01 -8.67
N PRO A 39 -1.13 -10.07 -8.24
CA PRO A 39 -1.60 -10.94 -7.18
C PRO A 39 -1.90 -10.15 -5.90
N ASP A 40 -3.00 -10.50 -5.23
CA ASP A 40 -3.45 -9.78 -4.04
C ASP A 40 -2.40 -9.78 -2.91
N ASP A 41 -1.73 -10.92 -2.75
CA ASP A 41 -0.65 -11.13 -1.78
C ASP A 41 0.68 -10.50 -2.18
N ALA A 42 0.81 -9.94 -3.38
CA ALA A 42 1.97 -9.17 -3.79
C ALA A 42 1.80 -7.67 -3.49
N PHE A 43 0.58 -7.19 -3.25
CA PHE A 43 0.29 -5.78 -3.00
C PHE A 43 -0.02 -5.52 -1.52
N MET A 44 0.94 -4.89 -0.85
CA MET A 44 1.06 -4.90 0.60
C MET A 44 1.01 -3.48 1.17
N LEU A 45 0.44 -3.33 2.37
CA LEU A 45 0.20 -2.07 3.07
C LEU A 45 0.77 -2.14 4.50
N LEU A 46 1.40 -1.07 4.94
CA LEU A 46 1.76 -0.84 6.34
C LEU A 46 1.07 0.43 6.84
N ILE A 47 0.26 0.30 7.89
CA ILE A 47 -0.48 1.41 8.50
C ILE A 47 0.39 2.05 9.59
N LEU A 48 0.50 3.38 9.53
CA LEU A 48 1.23 4.20 10.52
C LEU A 48 0.29 5.08 11.33
N ASP A 49 -0.91 5.36 10.80
CA ASP A 49 -1.98 6.10 11.46
C ASP A 49 -3.35 5.45 11.17
N GLU A 50 -3.81 4.67 12.15
CA GLU A 50 -5.11 3.97 12.13
C GLU A 50 -6.31 4.92 12.06
N ILE A 51 -6.20 6.14 12.60
CA ILE A 51 -7.31 7.09 12.62
C ILE A 51 -7.54 7.63 11.21
N VAL A 52 -6.45 7.98 10.52
CA VAL A 52 -6.51 8.43 9.13
C VAL A 52 -6.98 7.30 8.23
N MET A 53 -6.48 6.08 8.40
CA MET A 53 -6.80 4.96 7.50
C MET A 53 -8.28 4.57 7.48
N LYS A 54 -9.08 4.93 8.50
CA LYS A 54 -10.54 4.70 8.50
C LYS A 54 -11.29 5.41 7.36
N SER A 55 -10.72 6.48 6.80
CA SER A 55 -11.33 7.24 5.70
C SER A 55 -10.64 7.04 4.35
N VAL A 56 -9.64 6.15 4.27
CA VAL A 56 -8.83 5.93 3.06
C VAL A 56 -9.23 4.61 2.42
N SER A 57 -9.57 4.65 1.13
CA SER A 57 -9.85 3.46 0.30
C SER A 57 -9.65 3.81 -1.18
N GLY A 58 -9.53 2.80 -2.05
CA GLY A 58 -9.42 2.96 -3.50
C GLY A 58 -8.08 2.54 -4.09
N ALA A 59 -7.80 2.97 -5.31
CA ALA A 59 -6.60 2.56 -6.04
C ALA A 59 -5.39 3.42 -5.67
N ALA A 60 -4.30 2.76 -5.25
CA ALA A 60 -3.01 3.41 -5.06
C ALA A 60 -2.38 3.71 -6.43
N LYS A 61 -2.19 5.00 -6.73
CA LYS A 61 -1.51 5.46 -7.95
C LYS A 61 -0.07 5.85 -7.63
N TYR A 62 0.86 5.23 -8.34
CA TYR A 62 2.27 5.59 -8.36
C TYR A 62 2.50 6.77 -9.30
N GLY A 63 3.67 7.42 -9.15
CA GLY A 63 4.11 8.47 -10.06
C GLY A 63 4.23 7.96 -11.50
N ASP A 64 4.21 8.89 -12.46
CA ASP A 64 4.21 8.58 -13.90
C ASP A 64 5.43 7.75 -14.33
N GLU A 65 6.54 7.84 -13.59
CA GLU A 65 7.75 7.04 -13.82
C GLU A 65 7.51 5.54 -13.70
N PHE A 66 6.44 5.13 -13.01
CA PHE A 66 6.03 3.75 -12.83
C PHE A 66 4.86 3.36 -13.75
N GLY A 67 4.42 4.21 -14.69
CA GLY A 67 3.21 4.00 -15.49
C GLY A 67 3.18 2.72 -16.35
N GLN A 68 4.28 1.98 -16.45
CA GLN A 68 4.38 0.68 -17.10
C GLN A 68 4.81 -0.35 -16.04
N ALA A 69 3.93 -1.29 -15.69
CA ALA A 69 4.28 -2.47 -14.89
C ALA A 69 4.23 -3.71 -15.78
#